data_AF-A0AAV2ALY5-F1
#
_entry.id   AF-A0AAV2ALY5-F1
#
_cell.length_a   1.000
_cell.length_b   1.000
_cell.length_c   1.000
_cell.angle_alpha   90.00
_cell.angle_beta   90.00
_cell.angle_gamma   90.00
#
_symmetry.space_group_name_H-M   'P 1'
#
loop_
_entity.id
_entity.type
_entity.pdbx_description
1 polymer ?
#
loop_
_entity_poly.entity_id
_entity_poly.type
_entity_poly.pdbx_seq_one_letter_code
_entity_poly.pdbx_strand_id
1 'polypeptide(L)'
;MEVAKEYTDIIGGHGRFQLTILIFCFFCAAPHCMHDFSITFFAPNIDYWCARPNEVLQANISVNEWRNSSIPIIKSRTGLDEYSQCTVFNSSIANGLLYHQNNTNPIKCNTWEYDHSTYKRTIVDEWNLVCDREWLVGMAKTVYMAGFLFGSVINGQLSDRFGRRKIFIFCIILFLIFSFLTLLSTNIIMFLVCRFALAFGITSVFVNSPVIRECIHLLSLLQNLRTDQCSMCLSVLL
;
A
#
# COMPACT_ATOMS: atom_id res chain seq x y z
N MET A 1 -45.19 5.30 -22.16
CA MET A 1 -43.82 5.63 -21.76
C MET A 1 -43.65 5.07 -20.36
N GLU A 2 -43.21 3.82 -20.27
CA GLU A 2 -42.91 3.15 -18.99
C GLU A 2 -41.80 3.94 -18.30
N VAL A 3 -42.11 4.55 -17.16
CA VAL A 3 -41.10 5.14 -16.29
C VAL A 3 -40.29 3.97 -15.76
N ALA A 4 -39.03 3.85 -16.20
CA ALA A 4 -38.10 2.88 -15.64
C ALA A 4 -38.02 3.14 -14.13
N LYS A 5 -38.60 2.23 -13.33
CA LYS A 5 -38.41 2.26 -11.88
C LYS A 5 -36.92 2.15 -11.62
N GLU A 6 -36.35 3.19 -11.04
CA GLU A 6 -34.98 3.17 -10.57
C GLU A 6 -34.86 2.03 -9.55
N TYR A 7 -33.81 1.20 -9.62
CA TYR A 7 -33.67 -0.01 -8.79
C TYR A 7 -33.89 0.27 -7.29
N THR A 8 -33.62 1.50 -6.85
CA THR A 8 -33.82 2.05 -5.52
C THR A 8 -35.29 2.08 -5.06
N ASP A 9 -36.25 2.26 -5.97
CA ASP A 9 -37.69 2.25 -5.64
C ASP A 9 -38.24 0.84 -5.39
N ILE A 10 -37.58 -0.20 -5.94
CA ILE A 10 -37.96 -1.61 -5.76
C ILE A 10 -37.45 -2.15 -4.42
N ILE A 11 -36.33 -1.63 -3.92
CA ILE A 11 -35.67 -2.10 -2.70
C ILE A 11 -36.27 -1.43 -1.44
N GLY A 12 -37.08 -0.37 -1.62
CA GLY A 12 -37.54 0.49 -0.54
C GLY A 12 -36.45 1.50 -0.19
N GLY A 13 -36.81 2.79 -0.10
CA GLY A 13 -35.87 3.90 0.07
C GLY A 13 -35.02 3.86 1.35
N HIS A 14 -34.22 4.91 1.55
CA HIS A 14 -33.21 5.08 2.61
C HIS A 14 -33.72 4.87 4.06
N GLY A 15 -33.85 3.62 4.49
CA GLY A 15 -34.16 3.25 5.86
C GLY A 15 -32.93 3.28 6.77
N ARG A 16 -33.13 3.49 8.09
CA ARG A 16 -32.05 3.48 9.10
C ARG A 16 -31.24 2.18 9.07
N PHE A 17 -31.87 1.05 8.75
CA PHE A 17 -31.21 -0.25 8.61
C PHE A 17 -30.23 -0.30 7.43
N GLN A 18 -30.61 0.25 6.27
CA GLN A 18 -29.74 0.33 5.10
C GLN A 18 -28.52 1.21 5.36
N LEU A 19 -28.71 2.34 6.08
CA LEU A 19 -27.61 3.20 6.50
C LEU A 19 -26.65 2.49 7.48
N THR A 20 -27.18 1.73 8.44
CA THR A 20 -26.35 0.93 9.37
C THR A 20 -25.52 -0.12 8.64
N ILE A 21 -26.11 -0.84 7.67
CA ILE A 21 -25.36 -1.80 6.84
C ILE A 21 -24.28 -1.09 6.03
N LEU A 22 -24.60 0.06 5.43
CA LEU A 22 -23.64 0.83 4.63
C LEU A 22 -22.43 1.26 5.48
N ILE A 23 -22.68 1.80 6.68
CA ILE A 23 -21.62 2.18 7.63
C ILE A 23 -20.76 0.97 7.99
N PHE A 24 -21.39 -0.17 8.30
CA PHE A 24 -20.65 -1.39 8.62
C PHE A 24 -19.79 -1.88 7.44
N CYS A 25 -20.33 -1.90 6.23
CA CYS A 25 -19.57 -2.26 5.03
C CYS A 25 -18.38 -1.32 4.80
N PHE A 26 -18.54 -0.03 5.07
CA PHE A 26 -17.46 0.93 4.98
C PHE A 26 -16.34 0.61 5.98
N PHE A 27 -16.67 0.34 7.24
CA PHE A 27 -15.68 -0.05 8.25
C PHE A 27 -14.94 -1.36 7.91
N CYS A 28 -15.61 -2.33 7.29
CA CYS A 28 -14.95 -3.56 6.84
C CYS A 28 -14.07 -3.35 5.60
N ALA A 29 -14.43 -2.43 4.70
CA ALA A 29 -13.66 -2.15 3.49
C ALA A 29 -12.49 -1.18 3.72
N ALA A 30 -12.59 -0.29 4.70
CA ALA A 30 -11.57 0.74 4.96
C ALA A 30 -10.16 0.18 5.20
N PRO A 31 -9.94 -0.88 6.02
CA PRO A 31 -8.61 -1.46 6.22
C PRO A 31 -7.97 -1.94 4.91
N HIS A 32 -8.78 -2.48 3.99
CA HIS A 32 -8.29 -2.92 2.69
C HIS A 32 -7.74 -1.76 1.87
N CYS A 33 -8.53 -0.68 1.74
CA CYS A 33 -8.10 0.50 1.02
C CYS A 33 -6.84 1.12 1.66
N MET A 34 -6.79 1.20 2.99
CA MET A 34 -5.62 1.72 3.71
C MET A 34 -4.37 0.91 3.40
N HIS A 35 -4.43 -0.42 3.40
CA HIS A 35 -3.29 -1.27 3.10
C HIS A 35 -2.85 -1.20 1.64
N ASP A 36 -3.79 -1.11 0.70
CA ASP A 36 -3.48 -0.96 -0.72
C ASP A 36 -2.78 0.38 -1.00
N PHE A 37 -3.32 1.48 -0.48
CA PHE A 37 -2.75 2.81 -0.67
C PHE A 37 -1.52 3.11 0.18
N SER A 38 -1.26 2.34 1.25
CA SER A 38 -0.12 2.55 2.14
C SER A 38 1.23 2.63 1.43
N ILE A 39 1.39 1.90 0.31
CA ILE A 39 2.65 1.90 -0.43
C ILE A 39 2.98 3.26 -1.03
N THR A 40 1.97 4.02 -1.46
CA THR A 40 2.16 5.38 -2.01
C THR A 40 2.71 6.34 -0.96
N PHE A 41 2.40 6.11 0.32
CA PHE A 41 2.90 6.93 1.43
C PHE A 41 4.27 6.49 1.93
N PHE A 42 4.57 5.18 1.89
CA PHE A 42 5.85 4.65 2.37
C PHE A 42 6.95 4.66 1.31
N ALA A 43 6.58 4.57 0.03
CA ALA A 43 7.46 4.67 -1.12
C ALA A 43 7.04 5.83 -2.04
N PRO A 44 7.06 7.09 -1.55
CA PRO A 44 6.87 8.24 -2.41
C PRO A 44 8.07 8.37 -3.36
N ASN A 45 7.85 9.07 -4.48
CA ASN A 45 8.96 9.47 -5.34
C ASN A 45 9.71 10.60 -4.62
N ILE A 46 10.93 10.33 -4.21
CA ILE A 46 11.80 11.29 -3.52
C ILE A 46 12.97 11.61 -4.43
N ASP A 47 13.47 12.84 -4.35
CA ASP A 47 14.69 13.20 -5.05
C ASP A 47 15.90 12.58 -4.36
N TYR A 48 16.76 11.97 -5.16
CA TYR A 48 17.99 11.34 -4.69
C TYR A 48 19.13 11.60 -5.67
N TRP A 49 20.34 11.50 -5.16
CA TRP A 49 21.57 11.65 -5.93
C TRP A 49 22.63 10.71 -5.39
N CYS A 50 23.72 10.60 -6.14
CA CYS A 50 24.85 9.77 -5.74
C CYS A 50 25.55 10.36 -4.53
N ALA A 51 25.79 9.52 -3.52
CA ALA A 51 26.38 9.96 -2.27
C ALA A 51 27.77 10.56 -2.49
N ARG A 52 28.06 11.63 -1.74
CA ARG A 52 29.39 12.25 -1.73
C ARG A 52 30.42 11.27 -1.17
N PRO A 53 31.57 11.08 -1.83
CA PRO A 53 32.62 10.25 -1.29
C PRO A 53 33.28 10.94 -0.09
N ASN A 54 33.96 10.17 0.76
CA ASN A 54 34.46 10.65 2.05
C ASN A 54 35.42 11.83 1.92
N GLU A 55 36.19 11.91 0.84
CA GLU A 55 37.11 13.00 0.54
C GLU A 55 36.35 14.32 0.37
N VAL A 56 35.17 14.27 -0.27
CA VAL A 56 34.32 15.45 -0.54
C VAL A 56 33.61 15.92 0.72
N LEU A 57 33.25 14.97 1.59
CA LEU A 57 32.70 15.28 2.91
C LEU A 57 33.74 15.97 3.81
N GLN A 58 35.00 15.53 3.77
CA GLN A 58 36.09 16.17 4.52
C GLN A 58 36.41 17.58 4.05
N ALA A 59 36.26 17.84 2.74
CA ALA A 59 36.43 19.16 2.16
C ALA A 59 35.25 20.13 2.45
N ASN A 60 34.21 19.67 3.16
CA ASN A 60 33.02 20.45 3.53
C ASN A 60 32.30 21.09 2.33
N ILE A 61 32.29 20.39 1.19
CA ILE A 61 31.66 20.87 -0.04
C ILE A 61 30.14 20.71 0.06
N SER A 62 29.42 21.75 -0.38
CA SER A 62 27.95 21.77 -0.33
C SER A 62 27.33 20.76 -1.30
N VAL A 63 26.11 20.31 -0.99
CA VAL A 63 25.37 19.36 -1.84
C VAL A 63 25.13 19.92 -3.25
N ASN A 64 24.81 21.22 -3.36
CA ASN A 64 24.53 21.85 -4.64
C ASN A 64 25.77 21.92 -5.53
N GLU A 65 26.92 22.23 -4.95
CA GLU A 65 28.20 22.28 -5.65
C GLU A 65 28.65 20.90 -6.14
N TRP A 66 28.45 19.87 -5.29
CA TRP A 66 28.64 18.47 -5.67
C TRP A 66 27.75 18.07 -6.85
N ARG A 67 26.44 18.37 -6.78
CA ARG A 67 25.47 18.01 -7.81
C ARG A 67 25.78 18.67 -9.15
N ASN A 68 26.08 19.97 -9.16
CA ASN A 68 26.37 20.69 -10.40
C ASN A 68 27.67 20.22 -11.08
N SER A 69 28.65 19.74 -10.31
CA SER A 69 29.99 19.42 -10.83
C SER A 69 30.18 17.94 -11.17
N SER A 70 29.50 17.05 -10.44
CA SER A 70 29.79 15.60 -10.46
C SER A 70 28.69 14.76 -11.10
N ILE A 71 27.51 15.34 -11.35
CA ILE A 71 26.38 14.62 -11.93
C ILE A 71 26.20 15.06 -13.40
N PRO A 72 26.22 14.13 -14.37
CA PRO A 72 25.96 14.48 -15.76
C PRO A 72 24.54 14.98 -15.97
N ILE A 73 24.42 15.95 -16.88
CA ILE A 73 23.14 16.43 -17.40
C ILE A 73 22.75 15.53 -18.58
N ILE A 74 21.59 14.90 -18.49
CA ILE A 74 21.02 14.03 -19.52
C ILE A 74 19.81 14.75 -20.12
N LYS A 75 19.64 14.63 -21.44
CA LYS A 75 18.41 15.07 -22.09
C LYS A 75 17.28 14.09 -21.80
N SER A 76 16.26 14.55 -21.08
CA SER A 76 15.06 13.79 -20.81
C SER A 76 14.29 13.49 -22.09
N ARG A 77 13.30 12.59 -22.01
CA ARG A 77 12.44 12.24 -23.17
C ARG A 77 11.68 13.45 -23.73
N THR A 78 11.50 14.48 -22.91
CA THR A 78 10.86 15.76 -23.23
C THR A 78 11.81 16.79 -23.86
N GLY A 79 13.10 16.44 -24.02
CA GLY A 79 14.13 17.36 -24.52
C GLY A 79 14.61 18.40 -23.50
N LEU A 80 14.13 18.31 -22.25
CA LEU A 80 14.60 19.12 -21.12
C LEU A 80 15.90 18.55 -20.56
N ASP A 81 16.79 19.44 -20.13
CA ASP A 81 18.05 19.10 -19.47
C ASP A 81 17.76 18.73 -18.00
N GLU A 82 17.98 17.47 -17.64
CA GLU A 82 17.75 16.92 -16.31
C GLU A 82 19.02 16.27 -15.75
N TYR A 83 19.27 16.40 -14.45
CA TYR A 83 20.38 15.71 -13.81
C TYR A 83 20.16 14.20 -13.79
N SER A 84 21.19 13.42 -14.11
CA SER A 84 21.12 11.97 -13.99
C SER A 84 21.02 11.54 -12.52
N GLN A 85 20.06 10.70 -12.16
CA GLN A 85 19.89 10.24 -10.77
C GLN A 85 20.77 9.01 -10.43
N CYS A 86 21.28 8.31 -11.43
CA CYS A 86 21.90 6.98 -11.27
C CYS A 86 23.36 6.87 -11.66
N THR A 87 23.91 7.94 -12.24
CA THR A 87 25.27 7.96 -12.73
C THR A 87 26.02 9.15 -12.17
N VAL A 88 27.30 8.95 -11.90
CA VAL A 88 28.19 9.99 -11.40
C VAL A 88 29.49 9.92 -12.17
N PHE A 89 30.09 11.08 -12.29
CA PHE A 89 31.39 11.25 -12.84
C PHE A 89 32.48 10.94 -11.82
N ASN A 90 33.58 10.34 -12.25
CA ASN A 90 34.71 10.15 -11.35
C ASN A 90 35.31 11.53 -11.02
N SER A 91 35.18 11.94 -9.76
CA SER A 91 35.59 13.25 -9.26
C SER A 91 36.74 13.09 -8.28
N SER A 92 37.80 13.86 -8.49
CA SER A 92 38.94 13.94 -7.59
C SER A 92 39.05 15.35 -7.01
N ILE A 93 39.44 15.47 -5.75
CA ILE A 93 39.71 16.76 -5.12
C ILE A 93 41.17 17.12 -5.34
N ALA A 94 41.41 18.24 -5.98
CA ALA A 94 42.73 18.84 -6.08
C ALA A 94 42.63 20.30 -5.63
N ASN A 95 43.47 20.70 -4.67
CA ASN A 95 43.54 22.06 -4.14
C ASN A 95 42.20 22.61 -3.61
N GLY A 96 41.37 21.75 -3.00
CA GLY A 96 40.06 22.14 -2.45
C GLY A 96 38.97 22.37 -3.51
N LEU A 97 39.23 22.10 -4.78
CA LEU A 97 38.25 22.18 -5.86
C LEU A 97 37.90 20.78 -6.39
N LEU A 98 36.63 20.59 -6.74
CA LEU A 98 36.16 19.38 -7.41
C LEU A 98 36.59 19.39 -8.86
N TYR A 99 37.43 18.44 -9.25
CA TYR A 99 37.77 18.21 -10.65
C TYR A 99 37.15 16.90 -11.11
N HIS A 100 36.38 16.99 -12.19
CA HIS A 100 35.92 15.82 -12.91
C HIS A 100 36.95 15.42 -14.00
N GLN A 101 37.24 14.12 -14.11
CA GLN A 101 37.96 13.57 -15.26
C GLN A 101 37.11 13.58 -16.55
N ASN A 102 37.27 14.63 -17.36
CA ASN A 102 36.57 14.87 -18.64
C ASN A 102 36.59 13.71 -19.67
N ASN A 103 37.49 12.71 -19.53
CA ASN A 103 37.61 11.57 -20.44
C ASN A 103 37.06 10.25 -19.87
N THR A 104 36.38 10.28 -18.72
CA THR A 104 35.79 9.08 -18.13
C THR A 104 34.30 9.01 -18.42
N ASN A 105 33.86 7.86 -18.91
CA ASN A 105 32.43 7.58 -19.01
C ASN A 105 31.81 7.64 -17.62
N PRO A 106 30.57 8.15 -17.49
CA PRO A 106 29.88 8.20 -16.22
C PRO A 106 29.68 6.77 -15.66
N ILE A 107 29.93 6.62 -14.37
CA ILE A 107 29.92 5.34 -13.66
C ILE A 107 28.62 5.23 -12.85
N LYS A 108 28.11 4.01 -12.67
CA LYS A 108 26.96 3.75 -11.81
C LYS A 108 27.29 4.05 -10.34
N CYS A 109 26.32 4.61 -9.63
CA CYS A 109 26.48 4.93 -8.22
C CYS A 109 26.28 3.68 -7.35
N ASN A 110 27.12 3.53 -6.33
CA ASN A 110 27.01 2.43 -5.36
C ASN A 110 26.24 2.83 -4.09
N THR A 111 26.22 4.13 -3.79
CA THR A 111 25.62 4.71 -2.60
C THR A 111 24.87 5.98 -2.97
N TRP A 112 23.80 6.28 -2.24
CA TRP A 112 22.89 7.39 -2.53
C TRP A 112 22.67 8.25 -1.30
N GLU A 113 22.41 9.53 -1.54
CA GLU A 113 21.99 10.52 -0.55
C GLU A 113 20.62 11.04 -1.01
N TYR A 114 19.67 11.11 -0.09
CA TYR A 114 18.25 11.40 -0.37
C TYR A 114 17.87 12.78 0.16
N ASP A 115 16.92 13.44 -0.50
CA ASP A 115 16.35 14.67 0.04
C ASP A 115 15.35 14.36 1.17
N HIS A 116 15.67 14.86 2.36
CA HIS A 116 14.84 14.73 3.56
C HIS A 116 14.01 15.98 3.89
N SER A 117 13.92 16.94 2.95
CA SER A 117 13.13 18.17 3.12
C SER A 117 11.66 17.90 3.44
N THR A 118 11.07 16.91 2.76
CA THR A 118 9.64 16.54 2.88
C THR A 118 9.44 15.25 3.68
N TYR A 119 10.26 14.22 3.41
CA TYR A 119 10.11 12.90 4.00
C TYR A 119 11.34 12.53 4.82
N LYS A 120 11.16 12.29 6.12
CA LYS A 120 12.27 11.96 7.02
C LYS A 120 12.85 10.56 6.80
N ARG A 121 11.98 9.58 6.55
CA ARG A 121 12.35 8.17 6.30
C ARG A 121 11.32 7.54 5.38
N THR A 122 11.79 6.77 4.41
CA THR A 122 10.94 6.04 3.45
C THR A 122 11.54 4.66 3.22
N ILE A 123 10.75 3.72 2.72
CA ILE A 123 11.26 2.37 2.39
C ILE A 123 12.22 2.40 1.19
N VAL A 124 12.14 3.45 0.38
CA VAL A 124 13.04 3.68 -0.77
C VAL A 124 14.44 3.99 -0.28
N ASP A 125 14.55 4.92 0.68
CA ASP A 125 15.80 5.30 1.35
C ASP A 125 16.37 4.13 2.19
N GLU A 126 15.53 3.50 3.02
CA GLU A 126 15.97 2.44 3.94
C GLU A 126 16.57 1.22 3.23
N TRP A 127 16.03 0.83 2.07
CA TRP A 127 16.49 -0.35 1.31
C TRP A 127 17.18 -0.02 -0.01
N ASN A 128 17.50 1.25 -0.27
CA ASN A 128 18.11 1.75 -1.51
C ASN A 128 17.40 1.22 -2.77
N LEU A 129 16.09 1.47 -2.87
CA LEU A 129 15.23 1.02 -3.98
C LEU A 129 15.25 2.01 -5.14
N VAL A 130 16.44 2.37 -5.60
CA VAL A 130 16.66 3.35 -6.68
C VAL A 130 17.38 2.70 -7.85
N CYS A 131 17.31 3.34 -9.02
CA CYS A 131 18.05 2.92 -10.22
C CYS A 131 17.79 1.44 -10.59
N ASP A 132 18.81 0.58 -10.51
CA ASP A 132 18.70 -0.85 -10.83
C ASP A 132 17.68 -1.61 -9.95
N ARG A 133 17.29 -1.03 -8.80
CA ARG A 133 16.33 -1.62 -7.83
C ARG A 133 14.98 -0.90 -7.77
N GLU A 134 14.77 0.14 -8.56
CA GLU A 134 13.52 0.92 -8.56
C GLU A 134 12.28 0.07 -8.86
N TRP A 135 12.43 -0.90 -9.76
CA TRP A 135 11.35 -1.82 -10.14
C TRP A 135 10.76 -2.62 -8.97
N LEU A 136 11.51 -2.80 -7.86
CA LEU A 136 11.02 -3.50 -6.67
C LEU A 136 9.87 -2.75 -5.98
N VAL A 137 9.84 -1.42 -6.08
CA VAL A 137 8.74 -0.60 -5.57
C VAL A 137 7.44 -0.92 -6.32
N GLY A 138 7.52 -0.97 -7.65
CA GLY A 138 6.40 -1.40 -8.50
C GLY A 138 6.02 -2.86 -8.23
N MET A 139 7.01 -3.74 -8.06
CA MET A 139 6.81 -5.14 -7.76
C MET A 139 5.99 -5.34 -6.48
N ALA A 140 6.23 -4.55 -5.43
CA ALA A 140 5.46 -4.65 -4.18
C ALA A 140 3.96 -4.44 -4.37
N LYS A 141 3.54 -3.52 -5.26
CA LYS A 141 2.13 -3.35 -5.62
C LYS A 141 1.60 -4.54 -6.42
N THR A 142 2.37 -5.05 -7.39
CA THR A 142 1.95 -6.21 -8.19
C THR A 142 1.83 -7.48 -7.35
N VAL A 143 2.73 -7.71 -6.39
CA VAL A 143 2.72 -8.86 -5.49
C VAL A 143 1.52 -8.81 -4.55
N TYR A 144 1.17 -7.62 -4.05
CA TYR A 144 -0.05 -7.43 -3.27
C TYR A 144 -1.29 -7.81 -4.11
N MET A 145 -1.38 -7.33 -5.36
CA MET A 145 -2.49 -7.68 -6.26
C MET A 145 -2.53 -9.15 -6.64
N ALA A 146 -1.36 -9.79 -6.81
CA ALA A 146 -1.27 -11.22 -7.04
C ALA A 146 -1.80 -12.00 -5.83
N GLY A 147 -1.38 -11.64 -4.62
CA GLY A 147 -1.91 -12.21 -3.38
C GLY A 147 -3.42 -12.02 -3.27
N PHE A 148 -3.92 -10.86 -3.69
CA PHE A 148 -5.35 -10.58 -3.75
C PHE A 148 -6.09 -11.53 -4.72
N LEU A 149 -5.55 -11.68 -5.94
CA LEU A 149 -6.10 -12.57 -6.96
C LEU A 149 -6.15 -14.03 -6.47
N PHE A 150 -5.03 -14.57 -6.00
CA PHE A 150 -4.97 -15.94 -5.50
C PHE A 150 -5.88 -16.14 -4.28
N GLY A 151 -5.93 -15.15 -3.38
CA GLY A 151 -6.84 -15.14 -2.25
C GLY A 151 -8.30 -15.24 -2.67
N SER A 152 -8.71 -14.49 -3.71
CA SER A 152 -10.10 -14.53 -4.19
C SER A 152 -10.55 -15.93 -4.65
N VAL A 153 -9.70 -16.64 -5.40
CA VAL A 153 -10.01 -17.97 -5.94
C VAL A 153 -9.94 -19.02 -4.83
N ILE A 154 -8.87 -19.01 -4.05
CA ILE A 154 -8.58 -20.04 -3.06
C ILE A 154 -9.53 -19.91 -1.86
N ASN A 155 -9.74 -18.70 -1.33
CA ASN A 155 -10.62 -18.50 -0.19
C ASN A 155 -12.08 -18.84 -0.52
N GLY A 156 -12.52 -18.66 -1.77
CA GLY A 156 -13.85 -19.12 -2.20
C GLY A 156 -14.00 -20.63 -2.08
N GLN A 157 -13.08 -21.38 -2.69
CA GLN A 157 -13.08 -22.85 -2.66
C GLN A 157 -12.94 -23.40 -1.23
N LEU A 158 -12.07 -22.82 -0.40
CA LEU A 158 -11.92 -23.24 0.99
C LEU A 158 -13.17 -22.94 1.80
N SER A 159 -13.81 -21.78 1.57
CA SER A 159 -15.00 -21.35 2.29
C SER A 159 -16.18 -22.31 2.06
N ASP A 160 -16.34 -22.78 0.83
CA ASP A 160 -17.39 -23.74 0.50
C ASP A 160 -17.10 -25.14 1.08
N ARG A 161 -15.83 -25.55 1.18
CA ARG A 161 -15.45 -26.89 1.70
C ARG A 161 -15.43 -26.99 3.23
N PHE A 162 -14.87 -25.99 3.91
CA PHE A 162 -14.64 -26.01 5.37
C PHE A 162 -15.67 -25.20 6.15
N GLY A 163 -16.55 -24.48 5.45
CA GLY A 163 -17.56 -23.60 6.01
C GLY A 163 -17.05 -22.17 6.15
N ARG A 164 -17.89 -21.23 5.72
CA ARG A 164 -17.52 -19.83 5.53
C ARG A 164 -17.00 -19.13 6.79
N ARG A 165 -17.62 -19.41 7.95
CA ARG A 165 -17.24 -18.79 9.24
C ARG A 165 -15.82 -19.18 9.68
N LYS A 166 -15.42 -20.44 9.53
CA LYS A 166 -14.12 -20.93 10.01
C LYS A 166 -12.99 -20.34 9.17
N ILE A 167 -13.15 -20.37 7.85
CA ILE A 167 -12.18 -19.80 6.91
C ILE A 167 -12.06 -18.29 7.08
N PHE A 168 -13.17 -17.57 7.25
CA PHE A 168 -13.14 -16.13 7.51
C PHE A 168 -12.31 -15.78 8.75
N ILE A 169 -12.53 -16.46 9.88
CA ILE A 169 -11.76 -16.21 11.12
C ILE A 169 -10.27 -16.53 10.90
N PHE A 170 -9.96 -17.65 10.25
CA PHE A 170 -8.59 -18.04 9.95
C PHE A 170 -7.86 -16.99 9.10
N CYS A 171 -8.49 -16.52 8.02
CA CYS A 171 -7.91 -15.51 7.14
C CYS A 171 -7.72 -14.15 7.82
N ILE A 172 -8.61 -13.77 8.74
CA ILE A 172 -8.44 -12.57 9.55
C ILE A 172 -7.23 -12.68 10.48
N ILE A 173 -7.07 -13.83 11.17
CA ILE A 173 -5.90 -14.06 12.03
C ILE A 173 -4.61 -13.98 11.19
N LEU A 174 -4.62 -14.61 10.01
CA LEU A 174 -3.51 -14.55 9.06
C LEU A 174 -3.21 -13.10 8.66
N PHE A 175 -4.22 -12.33 8.27
CA PHE A 175 -4.07 -10.91 7.95
C PHE A 175 -3.45 -10.10 9.09
N LEU A 176 -3.92 -10.27 10.33
CA LEU A 176 -3.40 -9.54 11.49
C LEU A 176 -1.93 -9.88 11.77
N ILE A 177 -1.58 -11.17 11.73
CA ILE A 177 -0.20 -11.63 11.93
C ILE A 177 0.72 -11.02 10.87
N PHE A 178 0.40 -11.18 9.59
CA PHE A 178 1.26 -10.68 8.52
C PHE A 178 1.27 -9.15 8.41
N SER A 179 0.19 -8.47 8.79
CA SER A 179 0.17 -7.01 8.93
C SER A 179 1.18 -6.54 9.97
N PHE A 180 1.23 -7.21 11.13
CA PHE A 180 2.23 -6.93 12.15
C PHE A 180 3.66 -7.27 11.70
N LEU A 181 3.87 -8.43 11.05
CA LEU A 181 5.19 -8.78 10.50
C LEU A 181 5.69 -7.78 9.44
N THR A 182 4.76 -7.16 8.68
CA THR A 182 5.12 -6.13 7.69
C THR A 182 5.74 -4.91 8.37
N LEU A 183 5.34 -4.58 9.60
CA LEU A 183 5.96 -3.48 10.37
C LEU A 183 7.37 -3.82 10.86
N LEU A 184 7.66 -5.12 11.07
CA LEU A 184 8.96 -5.62 11.54
C LEU A 184 9.90 -6.04 10.40
N SER A 185 9.50 -5.83 9.15
CA SER A 185 10.31 -6.26 8.01
C SER A 185 11.62 -5.48 7.94
N THR A 186 12.75 -6.19 7.92
CA THR A 186 14.09 -5.58 7.80
C THR A 186 14.63 -5.62 6.38
N ASN A 187 13.99 -6.39 5.49
CA ASN A 187 14.42 -6.61 4.12
C ASN A 187 13.23 -6.49 3.17
N ILE A 188 13.49 -6.00 1.94
CA ILE A 188 12.47 -5.89 0.91
C ILE A 188 11.79 -7.23 0.60
N ILE A 189 12.53 -8.34 0.55
CA ILE A 189 11.94 -9.65 0.24
C ILE A 189 10.96 -10.09 1.34
N MET A 190 11.31 -9.88 2.61
CA MET A 190 10.41 -10.17 3.74
C MET A 190 9.15 -9.30 3.65
N PHE A 191 9.31 -8.02 3.32
CA PHE A 191 8.18 -7.10 3.09
C PHE A 191 7.26 -7.60 1.97
N LEU A 192 7.82 -8.03 0.82
CA LEU A 192 7.05 -8.56 -0.31
C LEU A 192 6.26 -9.83 0.07
N VAL A 193 6.88 -10.76 0.79
CA VAL A 193 6.22 -12.00 1.23
C VAL A 193 5.08 -11.69 2.22
N CYS A 194 5.33 -10.79 3.18
CA CYS A 194 4.29 -10.38 4.13
C CYS A 194 3.13 -9.67 3.42
N ARG A 195 3.43 -8.79 2.45
CA ARG A 195 2.45 -8.12 1.58
C ARG A 195 1.58 -9.12 0.81
N PHE A 196 2.18 -10.16 0.25
CA PHE A 196 1.43 -11.22 -0.42
C PHE A 196 0.48 -11.94 0.54
N ALA A 197 1.00 -12.37 1.69
CA ALA A 197 0.22 -13.14 2.67
C ALA A 197 -0.91 -12.31 3.30
N LEU A 198 -0.66 -11.04 3.62
CA LEU A 198 -1.71 -10.15 4.15
C LEU A 198 -2.78 -9.86 3.09
N ALA A 199 -2.39 -9.66 1.81
CA ALA A 199 -3.33 -9.50 0.69
C ALA A 199 -4.20 -10.75 0.51
N PHE A 200 -3.58 -11.93 0.58
CA PHE A 200 -4.29 -13.20 0.55
C PHE A 200 -5.32 -13.29 1.70
N GLY A 201 -4.96 -12.91 2.92
CA GLY A 201 -5.85 -12.92 4.08
C GLY A 201 -7.03 -11.95 3.95
N ILE A 202 -6.78 -10.70 3.55
CA ILE A 202 -7.82 -9.67 3.51
C ILE A 202 -8.88 -9.90 2.43
N THR A 203 -8.55 -10.60 1.34
CA THR A 203 -9.53 -10.95 0.29
C THR A 203 -10.72 -11.74 0.82
N SER A 204 -10.53 -12.50 1.90
CA SER A 204 -11.59 -13.30 2.53
C SER A 204 -12.78 -12.45 2.97
N VAL A 205 -12.57 -11.16 3.27
CA VAL A 205 -13.63 -10.22 3.66
C VAL A 205 -14.59 -9.96 2.50
N PHE A 206 -14.07 -9.85 1.28
CA PHE A 206 -14.87 -9.63 0.07
C PHE A 206 -15.59 -10.90 -0.36
N VAL A 207 -14.88 -12.03 -0.37
CA VAL A 207 -15.45 -13.33 -0.78
C VAL A 207 -16.54 -13.80 0.19
N ASN A 208 -16.35 -13.57 1.50
CA ASN A 208 -17.30 -14.00 2.53
C ASN A 208 -18.28 -12.90 2.98
N SER A 209 -18.33 -11.77 2.27
CA SER A 209 -19.28 -10.67 2.55
C SER A 209 -20.76 -11.10 2.70
N PRO A 210 -21.29 -12.07 1.93
CA PRO A 210 -22.67 -12.54 2.10
C PRO A 210 -22.96 -13.09 3.51
N VAL A 211 -21.97 -13.72 4.15
CA VAL A 211 -22.10 -14.25 5.52
C VAL A 211 -22.35 -13.13 6.51
N ILE A 212 -21.69 -11.99 6.31
CA ILE A 212 -21.86 -10.83 7.19
C ILE A 212 -23.27 -10.25 7.00
N ARG A 213 -23.76 -10.18 5.76
CA ARG A 213 -25.15 -9.76 5.48
C ARG A 213 -26.16 -10.69 6.11
N GLU A 214 -25.98 -12.02 5.98
CA GLU A 214 -26.86 -13.01 6.58
C GLU A 214 -26.86 -12.92 8.11
N CYS A 215 -25.70 -12.78 8.74
CA CYS A 215 -25.59 -12.59 10.19
C CYS A 215 -26.24 -11.28 10.66
N ILE A 216 -26.02 -10.17 9.96
CA ILE A 216 -26.66 -8.89 10.29
C ILE A 216 -28.18 -8.98 10.12
N HIS A 217 -28.65 -9.62 9.05
CA HIS A 217 -30.08 -9.81 8.80
C HIS A 217 -30.73 -10.70 9.87
N LEU A 218 -30.08 -11.80 10.26
CA LEU A 218 -30.55 -12.65 11.35
C LEU A 218 -30.57 -11.91 12.68
N LEU A 219 -29.54 -11.11 12.98
CA LEU A 219 -29.50 -10.27 14.18
C LEU A 219 -30.62 -9.22 14.18
N SER A 220 -30.89 -8.58 13.05
CA SER A 220 -32.00 -7.63 12.94
C SER A 220 -33.36 -8.30 13.03
N LEU A 221 -33.52 -9.51 12.48
CA LEU A 221 -34.74 -10.29 12.65
C LEU A 221 -34.94 -10.71 14.10
N LEU A 222 -33.87 -11.14 14.79
CA LEU A 222 -33.93 -11.51 16.20
C LEU A 222 -34.19 -10.29 17.09
N GLN A 223 -33.66 -9.12 16.74
CA GLN A 223 -33.98 -7.86 17.42
C GLN A 223 -35.43 -7.46 17.18
N ASN A 224 -35.93 -7.56 15.94
CA ASN A 224 -37.34 -7.29 15.62
C ASN A 224 -38.28 -8.27 16.31
N LEU A 225 -37.99 -9.57 16.27
CA LEU A 225 -38.76 -10.60 17.00
C LEU A 225 -38.68 -10.40 18.52
N ARG A 226 -37.56 -9.89 19.05
CA ARG A 226 -37.42 -9.55 20.48
C ARG A 226 -38.21 -8.30 20.85
N THR A 227 -38.26 -7.28 20.00
CA THR A 227 -39.15 -6.11 20.19
C THR A 227 -40.62 -6.47 20.00
N ASP A 228 -40.95 -7.37 19.08
CA ASP A 228 -42.31 -7.87 18.86
C ASP A 228 -42.76 -8.75 20.03
N GLN A 229 -41.89 -9.60 20.59
CA GLN A 229 -42.20 -10.34 21.82
C GLN A 229 -42.31 -9.41 23.04
N CYS A 230 -41.51 -8.35 23.14
CA CYS A 230 -41.69 -7.31 24.17
C CYS A 230 -43.01 -6.54 23.99
N SER A 231 -43.42 -6.25 22.75
CA SER A 231 -44.69 -5.59 22.42
C SER A 231 -45.90 -6.52 22.63
N MET A 232 -45.75 -7.82 22.35
CA MET A 232 -46.77 -8.85 22.58
C MET A 232 -46.94 -9.15 24.07
N CYS A 233 -45.86 -9.13 24.86
CA CYS A 233 -45.95 -9.19 26.33
C CYS A 233 -46.61 -7.94 26.93
N LEU A 234 -46.45 -6.75 26.34
CA LEU A 234 -47.07 -5.52 26.83
C LEU A 234 -48.58 -5.41 26.48
N SER A 235 -49.03 -6.12 25.45
CA SER A 235 -50.45 -6.14 25.01
C SER A 235 -51.29 -7.26 25.64
N VAL A 236 -50.66 -8.21 26.35
CA VAL A 236 -51.35 -9.21 27.18
C VAL A 236 -51.42 -8.77 28.65
N LEU A 237 -50.71 -7.72 29.03
CA LEU A 237 -50.66 -7.14 30.39
C LEU A 237 -51.47 -5.83 30.55
N LEU A 238 -52.12 -5.34 29.49
CA LEU A 238 -53.08 -4.23 29.47
C LEU A 238 -54.43 -4.74 28.94
#